data_AF-A0A923E0Q7-F1
#
_entry.id   AF-A0A923E0Q7-F1
#
_cell.length_a   1.000
_cell.length_b   1.000
_cell.length_c   1.000
_cell.angle_alpha   90.00
_cell.angle_beta   90.00
_cell.angle_gamma   90.00
#
_symmetry.space_group_name_H-M   'P 1'
#
loop_
_entity.id
_entity.type
_entity.pdbx_description
1 polymer ?
#
loop_
_entity_poly.entity_id
_entity_poly.type
_entity_poly.pdbx_seq_one_letter_code
_entity_poly.pdbx_strand_id
1 'polypeptide(L)'
;MFWLTQYIRDALYELIEAARVDGASMFRTFWSVALPAARPAASMLTLFTFVGSWTNFFWPFIVLGAKNPTLPVALQLLQASYFKDYSLVMAGVVVATLPLLILFVAAGRQLVAAGRQLVAGIMQGTVKG
;
A
#
# COMPACT_ATOMS: atom_id res chain seq x y z
N MET A 1 7.13 -7.60 -4.83
CA MET A 1 7.24 -7.81 -6.29
C MET A 1 6.60 -9.11 -6.76
N PHE A 2 6.93 -10.27 -6.19
CA PHE A 2 6.31 -11.56 -6.55
C PHE A 2 4.77 -11.57 -6.50
N TRP A 3 4.17 -11.01 -5.44
CA TRP A 3 2.71 -10.96 -5.27
C TRP A 3 1.98 -10.17 -6.36
N LEU A 4 2.59 -9.07 -6.85
CA LEU A 4 2.02 -8.26 -7.93
C LEU A 4 2.05 -9.03 -9.25
N THR A 5 3.17 -9.71 -9.52
CA THR A 5 3.34 -10.49 -10.76
C THR A 5 2.42 -11.70 -10.82
N GLN A 6 2.14 -12.36 -9.69
CA GLN A 6 1.15 -13.45 -9.61
C GLN A 6 -0.26 -12.93 -9.89
N TYR A 7 -0.65 -11.84 -9.22
CA TYR A 7 -1.96 -11.24 -9.39
C TYR A 7 -2.24 -10.81 -10.84
N ILE A 8 -1.26 -10.19 -11.51
CA ILE A 8 -1.41 -9.74 -12.90
C ILE A 8 -1.55 -10.92 -13.87
N ARG A 9 -0.85 -12.04 -13.63
CA ARG A 9 -0.93 -13.22 -14.50
C ARG A 9 -2.30 -13.89 -14.45
N ASP A 10 -2.82 -14.11 -13.24
CA ASP A 10 -4.04 -14.92 -13.09
C ASP A 10 -5.31 -14.07 -13.27
N ALA A 11 -5.36 -12.87 -12.66
CA ALA A 11 -6.60 -12.10 -12.63
C ALA A 11 -6.75 -11.15 -13.84
N LEU A 12 -5.66 -10.56 -14.34
CA LEU A 12 -5.77 -9.52 -15.37
C LEU A 12 -5.83 -10.08 -16.79
N TYR A 13 -5.24 -11.24 -17.04
CA TYR A 13 -5.11 -11.79 -18.39
C TYR A 13 -6.48 -12.11 -19.01
N GLU A 14 -7.32 -12.85 -18.29
CA GLU A 14 -8.67 -13.23 -18.75
C GLU A 14 -9.58 -12.00 -18.93
N LEU A 15 -9.46 -11.02 -18.04
CA LEU A 15 -10.21 -9.76 -18.09
C LEU A 15 -9.85 -8.91 -19.32
N ILE A 16 -8.59 -8.92 -19.74
CA ILE A 16 -8.14 -8.22 -20.95
C ILE A 16 -8.61 -8.95 -22.22
N GLU A 17 -8.55 -10.28 -22.25
CA GLU A 17 -9.06 -11.07 -23.38
C GLU A 17 -10.56 -10.87 -23.57
N ALA A 18 -11.35 -10.92 -22.48
CA ALA A 18 -12.78 -10.65 -22.53
C ALA A 18 -13.09 -9.24 -23.08
N ALA A 19 -12.41 -8.21 -22.59
CA ALA A 19 -12.58 -6.84 -23.07
C ALA A 19 -12.22 -6.67 -24.56
N ARG A 20 -11.27 -7.47 -25.06
CA ARG A 20 -10.88 -7.48 -26.47
C ARG A 20 -11.92 -8.19 -27.34
N VAL A 21 -12.51 -9.28 -26.86
CA VAL A 21 -13.65 -9.95 -27.51
C VAL A 21 -14.86 -9.01 -27.57
N ASP A 22 -15.09 -8.19 -26.53
CA ASP A 22 -16.13 -7.15 -26.48
C ASP A 22 -15.84 -5.91 -27.35
N GLY A 23 -14.74 -5.91 -28.11
CA GLY A 23 -14.40 -4.83 -29.04
C GLY A 23 -13.95 -3.52 -28.37
N ALA A 24 -13.57 -3.54 -27.10
CA ALA A 24 -13.09 -2.35 -26.41
C ALA A 24 -11.72 -1.89 -26.96
N SER A 25 -11.56 -0.58 -27.16
CA SER A 25 -10.27 0.00 -27.54
C SER A 25 -9.23 -0.20 -26.42
N MET A 26 -7.95 -0.38 -26.78
CA MET A 26 -6.88 -0.66 -25.82
C MET A 26 -6.83 0.37 -24.67
N PHE A 27 -7.04 1.65 -24.99
CA PHE A 27 -7.02 2.73 -24.01
C PHE A 27 -8.19 2.62 -23.01
N ARG A 28 -9.38 2.24 -23.49
CA ARG A 28 -10.55 1.97 -22.65
C ARG A 28 -10.32 0.74 -21.79
N THR A 29 -9.79 -0.34 -22.36
CA THR A 29 -9.47 -1.57 -21.61
C THR A 29 -8.51 -1.31 -20.46
N PHE A 30 -7.47 -0.48 -20.69
CA PHE A 30 -6.53 -0.12 -19.63
C PHE A 30 -7.22 0.62 -18.47
N TRP A 31 -7.92 1.72 -18.75
CA TRP A 31 -8.49 2.57 -17.69
C TRP A 31 -9.73 2.00 -17.01
N SER A 32 -10.57 1.27 -17.75
CA SER A 32 -11.86 0.79 -17.24
C SER A 32 -11.86 -0.65 -16.75
N VAL A 33 -10.89 -1.48 -17.18
CA VAL A 33 -10.84 -2.90 -16.82
C VAL A 33 -9.57 -3.22 -16.05
N ALA A 34 -8.40 -2.97 -16.64
CA ALA A 34 -7.12 -3.34 -16.06
C ALA A 34 -6.81 -2.56 -14.76
N LEU A 35 -7.01 -1.24 -14.77
CA LEU A 35 -6.64 -0.37 -13.65
C LEU A 35 -7.53 -0.59 -12.41
N PRO A 36 -8.87 -0.71 -12.52
CA PRO A 36 -9.73 -1.08 -11.39
C PRO A 36 -9.46 -2.49 -10.87
N ALA A 37 -9.20 -3.46 -11.77
CA ALA A 37 -8.82 -4.80 -11.38
C ALA A 37 -7.49 -4.81 -10.62
N ALA A 38 -6.50 -4.01 -11.02
CA ALA A 38 -5.20 -3.93 -10.34
C ALA A 38 -5.23 -3.23 -8.97
N ARG A 39 -6.30 -2.50 -8.63
CA ARG A 39 -6.39 -1.69 -7.39
C ARG A 39 -6.08 -2.45 -6.09
N PRO A 40 -6.56 -3.69 -5.86
CA PRO A 40 -6.27 -4.41 -4.63
C PRO A 40 -4.78 -4.76 -4.51
N ALA A 41 -4.18 -5.27 -5.57
CA ALA A 41 -2.76 -5.60 -5.59
C ALA A 41 -1.86 -4.36 -5.50
N ALA A 42 -2.26 -3.26 -6.14
CA ALA A 42 -1.58 -1.97 -6.02
C ALA A 42 -1.63 -1.45 -4.58
N SER A 43 -2.76 -1.59 -3.88
CA SER A 43 -2.89 -1.14 -2.48
C SER A 43 -1.93 -1.88 -1.53
N MET A 44 -1.78 -3.19 -1.71
CA MET A 44 -0.79 -3.99 -0.96
C MET A 44 0.63 -3.55 -1.28
N LEU A 45 0.95 -3.36 -2.56
CA LEU A 45 2.29 -2.89 -2.96
C LEU A 45 2.61 -1.54 -2.33
N THR A 46 1.68 -0.58 -2.40
CA THR A 46 1.83 0.75 -1.79
C THR A 46 2.04 0.62 -0.29
N LEU A 47 1.27 -0.24 0.38
CA LEU A 47 1.42 -0.44 1.82
C LEU A 47 2.79 -0.97 2.19
N PHE A 48 3.23 -2.07 1.58
CA PHE A 48 4.54 -2.65 1.92
C PHE A 48 5.69 -1.71 1.57
N THR A 49 5.60 -1.02 0.44
CA THR A 49 6.62 -0.06 0.00
C THR A 49 6.67 1.14 0.96
N PHE A 50 5.51 1.68 1.36
CA PHE A 50 5.44 2.79 2.30
C PHE A 50 5.98 2.40 3.67
N VAL A 51 5.53 1.27 4.23
CA VAL A 51 6.01 0.78 5.54
C VAL A 51 7.53 0.62 5.48
N GLY A 52 8.06 -0.08 4.48
CA GLY A 52 9.50 -0.30 4.34
C GLY A 52 10.29 1.00 4.19
N SER A 53 9.77 1.98 3.46
CA SER A 53 10.41 3.29 3.30
C SER A 53 10.34 4.13 4.58
N TRP A 54 9.19 4.14 5.26
CA TRP A 54 8.95 4.93 6.47
C TRP A 54 9.73 4.42 7.68
N THR A 55 9.84 3.09 7.83
CA THR A 55 10.63 2.46 8.91
C THR A 55 12.10 2.36 8.57
N ASN A 56 12.54 2.83 7.39
CA ASN A 56 13.94 2.78 7.01
C ASN A 56 14.76 3.74 7.88
N PHE A 57 15.55 3.16 8.77
CA PHE A 57 16.44 3.92 9.66
C PHE A 57 17.87 3.97 9.12
N PHE A 58 18.41 2.83 8.71
CA PHE A 58 19.86 2.67 8.51
C PHE A 58 20.40 3.52 7.36
N TRP A 59 19.71 3.53 6.21
CA TRP A 59 20.17 4.29 5.06
C TRP A 59 20.10 5.82 5.30
N PRO A 60 18.99 6.39 5.80
CA PRO A 60 18.94 7.79 6.19
C PRO A 60 19.94 8.16 7.28
N PHE A 61 20.19 7.27 8.26
CA PHE A 61 21.15 7.53 9.33
C PHE A 61 22.58 7.72 8.81
N ILE A 62 22.97 6.98 7.77
CA ILE A 62 24.29 7.09 7.15
C ILE A 62 24.40 8.32 6.26
N VAL A 63 23.38 8.57 5.44
CA VAL A 63 23.45 9.58 4.37
C VAL A 63 23.06 10.98 4.86
N LEU A 64 22.13 11.08 5.80
CA LEU A 64 21.64 12.36 6.30
C LEU A 64 22.48 12.82 7.50
N GLY A 65 22.90 14.09 7.46
CA GLY A 65 23.54 14.75 8.59
C GLY A 65 22.52 15.25 9.63
N ALA A 66 23.03 15.69 10.79
CA ALA A 66 22.24 16.13 11.95
C ALA A 66 21.28 17.31 11.67
N LYS A 67 21.42 18.02 10.55
CA LYS A 67 20.55 19.17 10.20
C LYS A 67 19.20 18.75 9.64
N ASN A 68 19.09 17.61 8.96
CA ASN A 68 17.86 17.15 8.30
C ASN A 68 17.62 15.64 8.51
N PRO A 69 17.47 15.17 9.76
CA PRO A 69 17.19 13.77 10.02
C PRO A 69 15.76 13.39 9.61
N THR A 70 15.54 12.14 9.19
CA THR A 70 14.19 11.58 9.12
C THR A 70 13.61 11.40 10.52
N LEU A 71 12.28 11.27 10.64
CA LEU A 71 11.63 11.08 11.95
C LEU A 71 12.25 9.93 12.77
N PRO A 72 12.46 8.71 12.21
CA PRO A 72 13.10 7.62 12.94
C PRO A 72 14.53 7.95 13.40
N VAL A 73 15.29 8.66 12.57
CA VAL A 73 16.65 9.09 12.90
C VAL A 73 16.65 10.15 14.01
N ALA A 74 15.74 11.14 13.94
CA ALA A 74 15.60 12.18 14.95
C ALA A 74 15.25 11.60 16.33
N LEU A 75 14.35 10.60 16.37
CA LEU A 75 14.00 9.90 17.60
C LEU A 75 15.21 9.18 18.22
N GLN A 76 16.03 8.52 17.40
CA GLN A 76 17.25 7.87 17.87
C GLN A 76 18.25 8.88 18.44
N LEU A 77 18.42 10.03 17.79
CA LEU A 77 19.31 11.10 18.27
C LEU A 77 18.83 11.70 19.60
N LEU A 78 17.51 11.85 19.77
CA LEU A 78 16.89 12.27 21.04
C LEU A 78 17.16 11.26 22.16
N GLN A 79 17.04 9.96 21.88
CA GLN A 79 17.34 8.91 22.87
C GLN A 79 18.82 8.78 23.22
N ALA A 80 19.71 9.19 22.31
CA ALA A 80 21.15 9.19 22.51
C ALA A 80 21.69 10.42 23.26
N SER A 81 20.84 11.44 23.48
CA SER A 81 21.21 12.64 24.21
C SER A 81 21.46 12.38 25.70
N TYR A 82 22.40 13.15 26.29
CA TYR A 82 22.81 13.00 27.69
C TYR A 82 21.66 13.28 28.67
N PHE A 83 20.77 14.21 28.31
CA PHE A 83 19.53 14.48 29.02
C PHE A 83 18.36 13.91 28.22
N LYS A 84 17.83 12.76 28.67
CA LYS A 84 16.72 12.09 28.00
C LYS A 84 15.40 12.64 28.51
N ASP A 85 14.75 13.45 27.68
CA ASP A 85 13.35 13.81 27.89
C ASP A 85 12.45 12.69 27.34
N TYR A 86 12.04 11.79 28.23
CA TYR A 86 11.16 10.69 27.89
C TYR A 86 9.80 11.15 27.37
N SER A 87 9.31 12.31 27.82
CA SER A 87 8.04 12.86 27.36
C SER A 87 8.13 13.24 25.88
N LEU A 88 9.25 13.89 25.50
CA LEU A 88 9.50 14.28 24.12
C LEU A 88 9.71 13.07 23.20
N VAL A 89 10.44 12.05 23.65
CA VAL A 89 10.65 10.81 22.89
C VAL A 89 9.32 10.09 22.66
N MET A 90 8.50 9.91 23.69
CA MET A 90 7.22 9.21 23.57
C MET A 90 6.24 9.96 22.68
N ALA A 91 6.18 11.31 22.78
CA ALA A 91 5.37 12.12 21.89
C ALA A 91 5.80 11.95 20.42
N GLY A 92 7.10 11.95 20.15
CA GLY A 92 7.63 11.73 18.81
C GLY A 92 7.35 10.32 18.27
N VAL A 93 7.36 9.28 19.12
CA VAL A 93 6.98 7.91 18.73
C VAL A 93 5.50 7.83 18.35
N VAL A 94 4.62 8.51 19.09
CA VAL A 94 3.19 8.60 18.74
C VAL A 94 3.02 9.24 17.37
N VAL A 95 3.67 10.38 17.14
CA VAL A 95 3.64 11.08 15.84
C VAL A 95 4.20 10.21 14.71
N ALA A 96 5.29 9.46 14.95
CA ALA A 96 5.86 8.55 13.97
C ALA A 96 4.93 7.40 13.57
N THR A 97 4.03 7.00 14.48
CA THR A 97 3.12 5.86 14.28
C THR A 97 1.83 6.28 13.54
N LEU A 98 1.41 7.54 13.65
CA LEU A 98 0.16 8.03 13.04
C LEU A 98 0.06 7.79 11.52
N PRO A 99 1.08 8.08 10.69
CA PRO A 99 1.00 7.86 9.25
C PRO A 99 0.81 6.38 8.89
N LEU A 100 1.42 5.47 9.65
CA LEU A 100 1.27 4.03 9.46
C LEU A 100 -0.16 3.58 9.76
N LEU A 101 -0.78 4.12 10.82
CA LEU A 101 -2.18 3.82 11.16
C LEU A 101 -3.14 4.32 10.08
N ILE A 102 -2.95 5.56 9.60
CA ILE A 102 -3.78 6.13 8.52
C ILE A 102 -3.69 5.26 7.27
N LEU A 103 -2.46 4.89 6.89
CA LEU A 103 -2.23 4.07 5.70
C LEU A 103 -2.79 2.64 5.88
N PHE A 104 -2.67 2.06 7.07
CA PHE A 104 -3.25 0.75 7.37
C PHE A 104 -4.78 0.76 7.24
N VAL A 105 -5.45 1.78 7.77
CA VAL A 105 -6.92 1.92 7.64
C VAL A 105 -7.33 2.14 6.19
N ALA A 106 -6.59 2.97 5.44
CA ALA A 106 -6.86 3.22 4.03
C ALA A 106 -6.72 1.96 3.18
N ALA A 107 -5.62 1.22 3.34
CA ALA A 107 -5.40 -0.05 2.66
C ALA A 107 -6.43 -1.11 3.07
N GLY A 108 -6.73 -1.21 4.36
CA GLY A 108 -7.74 -2.13 4.90
C GLY A 108 -9.13 -1.88 4.29
N ARG A 109 -9.57 -0.62 4.19
CA ARG A 109 -10.84 -0.27 3.53
C ARG A 109 -10.87 -0.71 2.06
N GLN A 110 -9.77 -0.53 1.34
CA GLN A 110 -9.68 -0.90 -0.07
C GLN A 110 -9.70 -2.42 -0.28
N LEU A 111 -9.02 -3.17 0.59
CA LEU A 111 -9.04 -4.63 0.56
C LEU A 111 -10.42 -5.20 0.91
N VAL A 112 -11.10 -4.64 1.91
CA VAL A 112 -12.47 -5.03 2.27
C VAL A 112 -13.45 -4.72 1.12
N ALA A 113 -13.29 -3.55 0.48
CA ALA A 113 -14.12 -3.19 -0.68
C ALA A 113 -13.92 -4.16 -1.85
N ALA A 114 -12.68 -4.56 -2.13
CA ALA A 114 -12.37 -5.56 -3.16
C ALA A 114 -12.98 -6.93 -2.84
N GLY A 115 -12.89 -7.40 -1.59
CA GLY A 115 -13.49 -8.66 -1.17
C GLY A 115 -15.01 -8.69 -1.35
N ARG A 116 -15.70 -7.57 -1.09
CA ARG A 116 -17.14 -7.46 -1.33
C ARG A 116 -17.51 -7.60 -2.81
N GLN A 117 -16.70 -7.07 -3.72
CA GLN A 117 -16.95 -7.19 -5.16
C GLN A 117 -16.83 -8.64 -5.65
N LEU A 118 -15.87 -9.39 -5.12
CA LEU A 118 -15.70 -10.81 -5.44
C LEU A 118 -16.90 -11.64 -4.96
N VAL A 119 -17.31 -11.44 -3.70
CA VAL A 119 -18.46 -12.13 -3.12
C VAL A 119 -19.74 -11.80 -3.89
N ALA A 120 -19.97 -10.53 -4.23
CA ALA A 120 -21.12 -10.11 -5.04
C ALA A 120 -21.11 -10.73 -6.44
N GLY A 121 -19.94 -10.84 -7.09
CA GLY A 121 -19.80 -11.47 -8.40
C GLY A 121 -20.14 -12.97 -8.39
N ILE A 122 -19.64 -13.72 -7.41
CA ILE A 122 -19.95 -15.15 -7.26
C ILE A 122 -21.45 -15.36 -7.01
N MET A 123 -22.05 -14.53 -6.15
CA MET A 123 -23.49 -14.60 -5.84
C MET A 123 -24.39 -14.24 -7.03
N GLN A 124 -23.94 -13.37 -7.95
CA GLN A 124 -24.68 -13.08 -9.18
C GLN A 124 -24.56 -14.21 -10.21
N GLY A 125 -23.45 -14.96 -10.21
CA GLY A 125 -23.25 -16.12 -11.07
C GLY A 125 -24.08 -17.34 -10.67
N THR A 126 -24.37 -17.51 -9.39
CA THR A 126 -25.16 -18.65 -8.88
C THR A 126 -26.68 -18.47 -8.96
N VAL A 127 -27.18 -17.23 -9.09
CA VAL A 127 -28.63 -16.94 -9.11
C VAL A 127 -29.22 -16.94 -10.54
N LYS A 128 -28.37 -16.96 -11.58
CA LYS A 128 -28.79 -16.99 -12.99
C LYS A 128 -28.65 -18.36 -13.66
N GLY A 129 -28.25 -19.39 -12.90
CA GLY A 129 -28.19 -20.79 -13.35
C GLY A 129 -29.48 -21.55 -13.02
#